data_AF-A0A847CU43-F1
#
_entry.id   AF-A0A847CU43-F1
#
_cell.length_a   1.000
_cell.length_b   1.000
_cell.length_c   1.000
_cell.angle_alpha   90.00
_cell.angle_beta   90.00
_cell.angle_gamma   90.00
#
_symmetry.space_group_name_H-M   'P 1'
#
loop_
_entity.id
_entity.type
_entity.pdbx_description
1 polymer ?
#
loop_
_entity_poly.entity_id
_entity_poly.type
_entity_poly.pdbx_seq_one_letter_code
_entity_poly.pdbx_strand_id
1 'polypeptide(L)'
;MKKIGAILILFLVLMGLSSCSPQEANNVIMLKEINGNNENQDIIDNKEFLEDFMWKKTKETFSQYYELLGCKIENYNEEIENGVCDAIFDYKIYYKNHDKDPDTVPYIKEAKENNNPNYNTYYKEYLEKQEMNIKIRALKYPDEIILYTDISPKGEGVWEEFEVKDLIISSNY
;
A
#
# COMPACT_ATOMS: atom_id res chain seq x y z
N MET A 1 -10.19 -69.81 -20.81
CA MET A 1 -10.25 -68.84 -19.70
C MET A 1 -11.73 -68.68 -19.37
N LYS A 2 -12.31 -69.54 -18.52
CA LYS A 2 -12.37 -69.44 -17.04
C LYS A 2 -12.94 -68.07 -16.63
N LYS A 3 -14.07 -67.92 -15.91
CA LYS A 3 -14.77 -68.90 -15.06
C LYS A 3 -16.01 -68.25 -14.39
N ILE A 4 -16.99 -69.11 -14.03
CA ILE A 4 -17.90 -69.04 -12.86
C ILE A 4 -19.10 -68.09 -12.98
N GLY A 5 -20.36 -68.51 -12.95
CA GLY A 5 -20.95 -69.59 -12.14
C GLY A 5 -21.65 -68.95 -10.94
N ALA A 6 -22.89 -68.48 -11.12
CA ALA A 6 -23.68 -67.88 -10.06
C ALA A 6 -24.04 -68.96 -9.03
N ILE A 7 -23.27 -69.00 -7.93
CA ILE A 7 -23.55 -69.82 -6.76
C ILE A 7 -24.40 -68.97 -5.82
N LEU A 8 -25.66 -69.39 -5.67
CA LEU A 8 -26.60 -68.91 -4.67
C LEU A 8 -26.15 -69.47 -3.31
N ILE A 9 -25.62 -68.63 -2.43
CA ILE A 9 -25.40 -68.98 -1.02
C ILE A 9 -26.27 -68.08 -0.16
N LEU A 10 -27.30 -68.72 0.39
CA LEU A 10 -28.11 -68.24 1.49
C LEU A 10 -27.33 -68.46 2.79
N PHE A 11 -27.07 -67.40 3.55
CA PHE A 11 -26.80 -67.50 4.99
C PHE A 11 -27.57 -66.41 5.73
N LEU A 12 -28.68 -66.84 6.34
CA LEU A 12 -29.28 -66.23 7.52
C LEU A 12 -28.24 -66.21 8.65
N VAL A 13 -28.19 -65.14 9.45
CA VAL A 13 -28.12 -65.20 10.92
C VAL A 13 -28.22 -63.80 11.54
N LEU A 14 -29.34 -63.63 12.24
CA LEU A 14 -29.58 -62.98 13.54
C LEU A 14 -29.26 -61.48 13.76
N MET A 15 -30.36 -60.72 13.79
CA MET A 15 -30.80 -59.84 14.88
C MET A 15 -29.77 -59.43 15.94
N GLY A 16 -29.40 -58.16 15.90
CA GLY A 16 -29.08 -57.36 17.08
C GLY A 16 -29.92 -56.09 17.05
N LEU A 17 -30.93 -56.01 17.92
CA LEU A 17 -31.75 -54.83 18.11
C LEU A 17 -30.93 -53.76 18.84
N SER A 18 -30.88 -52.56 18.28
CA SER A 18 -30.69 -51.29 18.99
C SER A 18 -31.35 -50.22 18.13
N SER A 19 -32.60 -49.91 18.44
CA SER A 19 -33.35 -48.86 17.75
C SER A 19 -32.72 -47.50 18.07
N CYS A 20 -32.18 -46.84 17.05
CA CYS A 20 -32.05 -45.39 17.02
C CYS A 20 -32.67 -44.92 15.70
N SER A 21 -33.50 -43.89 15.80
CA SER A 21 -34.35 -43.34 14.73
C SER A 21 -33.58 -42.93 13.46
N PRO A 22 -34.23 -42.83 12.28
CA PRO A 22 -33.61 -42.30 11.08
C PRO A 22 -33.39 -40.80 11.21
N GLN A 23 -32.16 -40.35 11.03
CA GLN A 23 -31.84 -38.97 10.70
C GLN A 23 -31.51 -38.95 9.20
N GLU A 24 -32.36 -38.30 8.42
CA GLU A 24 -32.18 -38.10 6.99
C GLU A 24 -30.86 -37.33 6.75
N ALA A 25 -29.91 -38.01 6.12
CA ALA A 25 -28.74 -37.37 5.53
C ALA A 25 -29.15 -36.74 4.19
N ASN A 26 -29.58 -35.49 4.23
CA ASN A 26 -29.68 -34.66 3.03
C ASN A 26 -28.37 -33.90 2.83
N ASN A 27 -27.51 -34.45 1.97
CA ASN A 27 -26.45 -33.71 1.31
C ASN A 27 -27.07 -32.70 0.33
N VAL A 28 -27.20 -31.44 0.77
CA VAL A 28 -27.11 -30.28 -0.11
C VAL A 28 -26.27 -29.25 0.64
N ILE A 29 -24.95 -29.36 0.52
CA ILE A 29 -24.06 -28.26 0.89
C ILE A 29 -24.35 -27.15 -0.11
N MET A 30 -25.05 -26.14 0.40
CA MET A 30 -25.34 -24.87 -0.25
C MET A 30 -24.06 -24.32 -0.90
N LEU A 31 -24.17 -24.03 -2.19
CA LEU A 31 -23.18 -23.26 -2.92
C LEU A 31 -22.97 -21.93 -2.20
N LYS A 32 -21.70 -21.67 -1.94
CA LYS A 32 -21.13 -20.56 -1.17
C LYS A 32 -21.43 -19.22 -1.85
N GLU A 33 -22.44 -18.50 -1.38
CA GLU A 33 -22.56 -17.05 -1.57
C GLU A 33 -21.72 -16.33 -0.50
N ILE A 34 -20.43 -16.13 -0.75
CA ILE A 34 -19.60 -15.15 0.00
C ILE A 34 -18.53 -14.65 -0.97
N ASN A 35 -18.71 -13.50 -1.62
CA ASN A 35 -17.59 -12.83 -2.33
C ASN A 35 -17.79 -11.32 -2.59
N GLY A 36 -18.39 -10.58 -1.65
CA GLY A 36 -18.55 -9.11 -1.79
C GLY A 36 -17.92 -8.26 -0.67
N ASN A 37 -17.70 -8.84 0.52
CA ASN A 37 -17.27 -8.08 1.70
C ASN A 37 -15.76 -8.20 2.00
N ASN A 38 -15.09 -9.25 1.54
CA ASN A 38 -13.68 -9.49 1.90
C ASN A 38 -12.73 -8.69 1.02
N GLU A 39 -12.96 -8.62 -0.30
CA GLU A 39 -12.07 -7.90 -1.23
C GLU A 39 -11.97 -6.40 -0.91
N ASN A 40 -13.08 -5.74 -0.60
CA ASN A 40 -13.06 -4.33 -0.20
C ASN A 40 -12.35 -4.10 1.14
N GLN A 41 -12.43 -5.07 2.06
CA GLN A 41 -11.72 -4.98 3.34
C GLN A 41 -10.22 -5.18 3.15
N ASP A 42 -9.81 -6.15 2.34
CA ASP A 42 -8.40 -6.42 2.02
C ASP A 42 -7.75 -5.19 1.34
N ILE A 43 -8.47 -4.53 0.42
CA ILE A 43 -8.03 -3.27 -0.21
C ILE A 43 -7.84 -2.15 0.84
N ILE A 44 -8.78 -2.00 1.77
CA ILE A 44 -8.69 -1.00 2.84
C ILE A 44 -7.47 -1.30 3.72
N ASP A 45 -7.29 -2.55 4.13
CA ASP A 45 -6.20 -2.98 4.99
C ASP A 45 -4.83 -2.77 4.32
N ASN A 46 -4.69 -3.09 3.03
CA ASN A 46 -3.45 -2.85 2.28
C ASN A 46 -3.16 -1.36 2.12
N LYS A 47 -4.18 -0.55 1.83
CA LYS A 47 -4.02 0.90 1.70
C LYS A 47 -3.60 1.54 3.02
N GLU A 48 -4.27 1.23 4.12
CA GLU A 48 -3.94 1.74 5.46
C GLU A 48 -2.52 1.33 5.87
N PHE A 49 -2.14 0.08 5.62
CA PHE A 49 -0.80 -0.40 5.86
C PHE A 49 0.26 0.37 5.06
N LEU A 50 0.02 0.60 3.76
CA LEU A 50 0.92 1.36 2.90
C LEU A 50 1.00 2.83 3.34
N GLU A 51 -0.10 3.44 3.76
CA GLU A 51 -0.12 4.81 4.30
C GLU A 51 0.77 4.92 5.55
N ASP A 52 0.63 4.01 6.50
CA ASP A 52 1.45 3.96 7.71
C ASP A 52 2.93 3.70 7.42
N PHE A 53 3.22 2.76 6.51
CA PHE A 53 4.58 2.45 6.08
C PHE A 53 5.25 3.66 5.43
N MET A 54 4.58 4.27 4.45
CA MET A 54 5.08 5.44 3.74
C MET A 54 5.28 6.60 4.69
N TRP A 55 4.32 6.86 5.59
CA TRP A 55 4.43 7.94 6.56
C TRP A 55 5.58 7.74 7.54
N LYS A 56 5.79 6.51 8.01
CA LYS A 56 6.94 6.16 8.85
C LYS A 56 8.25 6.46 8.12
N LYS A 57 8.41 6.01 6.88
CA LYS A 57 9.59 6.28 6.06
C LYS A 57 9.79 7.77 5.79
N THR A 58 8.72 8.51 5.52
CA THR A 58 8.77 9.97 5.35
C THR A 58 9.28 10.66 6.61
N LYS A 59 8.78 10.28 7.80
CA LYS A 59 9.27 10.83 9.07
C LYS A 59 10.75 10.53 9.31
N GLU A 60 11.15 9.27 9.12
CA GLU A 60 12.56 8.84 9.28
C GLU A 60 13.51 9.67 8.39
N THR A 61 13.08 9.98 7.17
CA THR A 61 13.90 10.68 6.17
C THR A 61 13.86 12.20 6.31
N PHE A 62 12.68 12.80 6.42
CA PHE A 62 12.47 14.24 6.23
C PHE A 62 12.36 15.05 7.53
N SER A 63 12.10 14.44 8.68
CA SER A 63 11.88 15.19 9.94
C SER A 63 13.10 15.97 10.43
N GLN A 64 14.29 15.68 9.91
CA GLN A 64 15.50 16.46 10.20
C GLN A 64 15.59 17.78 9.42
N TYR A 65 14.84 17.90 8.31
CA TYR A 65 14.88 19.05 7.40
C TYR A 65 13.63 19.92 7.51
N TYR A 66 12.48 19.29 7.75
CA TYR A 66 11.17 19.94 7.70
C TYR A 66 10.30 19.57 8.90
N GLU A 67 9.38 20.48 9.23
CA GLU A 67 8.23 20.13 10.04
C GLU A 67 7.18 19.46 9.14
N LEU A 68 6.92 18.17 9.40
CA LEU A 68 5.97 17.39 8.63
C LEU A 68 4.56 17.55 9.21
N LEU A 69 3.61 17.94 8.35
CA LEU A 69 2.25 18.27 8.74
C LEU A 69 1.27 17.11 8.50
N GLY A 70 1.61 16.22 7.56
CA GLY A 70 0.84 15.01 7.26
C GLY A 70 1.13 14.46 5.88
N CYS A 71 0.46 13.37 5.54
CA CYS A 71 0.50 12.76 4.22
C CYS A 71 -0.89 12.31 3.77
N LYS A 72 -1.01 11.95 2.50
CA LYS A 72 -2.24 11.39 1.93
C LYS A 72 -1.93 10.47 0.76
N ILE A 73 -2.61 9.32 0.69
CA ILE A 73 -2.67 8.46 -0.48
C ILE A 73 -3.95 8.77 -1.27
N GLU A 74 -3.81 9.06 -2.57
CA GLU A 74 -4.88 9.32 -3.54
C GLU A 74 -4.76 8.38 -4.74
N ASN A 75 -5.84 8.24 -5.52
CA ASN A 75 -5.86 7.43 -6.76
C ASN A 75 -5.32 6.00 -6.59
N TYR A 76 -5.62 5.40 -5.44
CA TYR A 76 -5.16 4.05 -5.09
C TYR A 76 -5.85 2.99 -5.94
N ASN A 77 -5.05 2.13 -6.56
CA ASN A 77 -5.48 0.93 -7.25
C ASN A 77 -4.52 -0.21 -6.89
N GLU A 78 -5.04 -1.41 -6.65
CA GLU A 78 -4.20 -2.58 -6.39
C GLU A 78 -4.64 -3.80 -7.18
N GLU A 79 -3.67 -4.65 -7.50
CA GLU A 79 -3.89 -6.00 -8.00
C GLU A 79 -3.17 -6.99 -7.08
N ILE A 80 -3.83 -8.10 -6.74
CA ILE A 80 -3.25 -9.14 -5.90
C ILE A 80 -2.98 -10.37 -6.76
N GLU A 81 -1.70 -10.68 -6.96
CA GLU A 81 -1.26 -11.88 -7.67
C GLU A 81 -0.34 -12.71 -6.77
N ASN A 82 -0.66 -13.99 -6.59
CA ASN A 82 0.15 -14.92 -5.79
C ASN A 82 0.45 -14.42 -4.36
N GLY A 83 -0.46 -13.64 -3.76
CA GLY A 83 -0.29 -13.08 -2.41
C GLY A 83 0.61 -11.84 -2.34
N VAL A 84 1.03 -11.30 -3.48
CA VAL A 84 1.71 -10.01 -3.59
C VAL A 84 0.69 -8.95 -3.95
N CYS A 85 0.65 -7.86 -3.19
CA CYS A 85 -0.13 -6.68 -3.52
C CYS A 85 0.73 -5.75 -4.38
N ASP A 86 0.31 -5.50 -5.61
CA ASP A 86 0.89 -4.52 -6.53
C ASP A 86 -0.02 -3.30 -6.57
N ALA A 87 0.35 -2.27 -5.79
CA ALA A 87 -0.44 -1.07 -5.61
C ALA A 87 0.17 0.12 -6.34
N ILE A 88 -0.65 0.88 -7.07
CA ILE A 88 -0.27 2.17 -7.67
C ILE A 88 -1.11 3.28 -7.03
N PHE A 89 -0.45 4.36 -6.63
CA PHE A 89 -1.12 5.49 -5.97
C PHE A 89 -0.33 6.80 -6.09
N ASP A 90 -1.02 7.91 -5.90
CA ASP A 90 -0.40 9.23 -5.70
C ASP A 90 -0.17 9.46 -4.21
N TYR A 91 1.06 9.79 -3.84
CA TYR A 91 1.45 10.07 -2.46
C TYR A 91 1.77 11.55 -2.29
N LYS A 92 1.03 12.20 -1.40
CA LYS A 92 1.21 13.62 -1.06
C LYS A 92 1.80 13.75 0.33
N ILE A 93 2.80 14.62 0.46
CA ILE A 93 3.42 15.01 1.73
C ILE A 93 3.22 16.52 1.92
N TYR A 94 2.68 16.90 3.08
CA TYR A 94 2.54 18.29 3.48
C TYR A 94 3.61 18.63 4.50
N TYR A 95 4.39 19.66 4.25
CA TYR A 95 5.50 20.06 5.12
C TYR A 95 5.69 21.57 5.13
N LYS A 96 6.47 22.08 6.07
CA LYS A 96 7.00 23.44 6.05
C LYS A 96 8.43 23.44 6.58
N ASN A 97 9.17 24.51 6.31
CA ASN A 97 10.45 24.72 6.99
C ASN A 97 10.22 24.83 8.50
N HIS A 98 11.20 24.40 9.30
CA HIS A 98 11.16 24.63 10.74
C HIS A 98 11.02 26.12 11.04
N ASP A 99 10.30 26.45 12.12
CA ASP A 99 10.08 27.83 12.55
C ASP A 99 11.43 28.49 12.92
N LYS A 100 12.02 29.14 11.91
CA LYS A 100 13.26 29.91 11.96
C LYS A 100 12.98 31.24 11.28
N ASP A 101 13.61 32.29 11.80
CA ASP A 101 13.57 33.59 11.15
C ASP A 101 14.17 33.45 9.73
N PRO A 102 13.40 33.72 8.65
CA PRO A 102 13.89 33.59 7.29
C PRO A 102 15.13 34.45 7.02
N ASP A 103 15.34 35.55 7.76
CA ASP A 103 16.54 36.39 7.64
C ASP A 103 17.83 35.69 8.13
N THR A 104 17.71 34.54 8.79
CA THR A 104 18.85 33.69 9.16
C THR A 104 19.22 32.69 8.06
N VAL A 105 18.39 32.54 7.03
CA VAL A 105 18.61 31.64 5.91
C VAL A 105 19.54 32.32 4.90
N PRO A 106 20.69 31.71 4.52
CA PRO A 106 21.74 32.39 3.75
C PRO A 106 21.26 33.09 2.48
N TYR A 107 20.46 32.40 1.64
CA TYR A 107 20.01 32.96 0.36
C TYR A 107 18.97 34.08 0.54
N ILE A 108 18.15 34.03 1.59
CA ILE A 108 17.16 35.07 1.91
C ILE A 108 17.88 36.29 2.46
N LYS A 109 18.83 36.07 3.36
CA LYS A 109 19.70 37.12 3.91
C LYS A 109 20.46 37.85 2.81
N GLU A 110 21.09 37.11 1.90
CA GLU A 110 21.81 37.69 0.76
C GLU A 110 20.87 38.49 -0.15
N ALA A 111 19.67 37.98 -0.42
CA ALA A 111 18.67 38.70 -1.21
C ALA A 111 18.26 40.03 -0.54
N LYS A 112 18.14 40.04 0.80
CA LYS A 112 17.87 41.26 1.57
C LYS A 112 19.00 42.28 1.46
N GLU A 113 20.24 41.85 1.72
CA GLU A 113 21.44 42.69 1.73
C GLU A 113 21.71 43.31 0.35
N ASN A 114 21.42 42.58 -0.72
CA ASN A 114 21.60 43.03 -2.10
C ASN A 114 20.40 43.81 -2.67
N ASN A 115 19.38 44.14 -1.87
CA ASN A 115 18.13 44.75 -2.34
C ASN A 115 17.50 43.99 -3.53
N ASN A 116 17.56 42.66 -3.51
CA ASN A 116 16.99 41.83 -4.55
C ASN A 116 15.46 41.99 -4.55
N PRO A 117 14.82 42.30 -5.70
CA PRO A 117 13.37 42.48 -5.78
C PRO A 117 12.58 41.24 -5.33
N ASN A 118 13.19 40.04 -5.36
CA ASN A 118 12.57 38.79 -4.96
C ASN A 118 12.67 38.49 -3.46
N TYR A 119 13.33 39.32 -2.65
CA TYR A 119 13.49 39.08 -1.20
C TYR A 119 12.15 38.78 -0.50
N ASN A 120 11.12 39.60 -0.75
CA ASN A 120 9.81 39.40 -0.13
C ASN A 120 9.16 38.07 -0.55
N THR A 121 9.38 37.64 -1.79
CA THR A 121 8.91 36.34 -2.29
C THR A 121 9.60 35.21 -1.55
N TYR A 122 10.93 35.22 -1.49
CA TYR A 122 11.70 34.20 -0.76
C TYR A 122 11.34 34.12 0.72
N TYR A 123 11.16 35.28 1.36
CA TYR A 123 10.75 35.37 2.76
C TYR A 123 9.38 34.71 2.99
N LYS A 124 8.41 35.01 2.11
CA LYS A 124 7.05 34.47 2.20
C LYS A 124 7.03 32.97 1.90
N GLU A 125 7.66 32.53 0.82
CA GLU A 125 7.73 31.13 0.41
C GLU A 125 8.40 30.25 1.47
N TYR A 126 9.42 30.75 2.17
CA TYR A 126 10.06 30.01 3.26
C TYR A 126 9.09 29.65 4.40
N LEU A 127 8.13 30.52 4.70
CA LEU A 127 7.15 30.35 5.76
C LEU A 127 5.89 29.58 5.30
N GLU A 128 5.72 29.40 4.00
CA GLU A 128 4.53 28.76 3.44
C GLU A 128 4.59 27.24 3.61
N LYS A 129 3.40 26.64 3.75
CA LYS A 129 3.25 25.19 3.69
C LYS A 129 3.48 24.75 2.25
N GLN A 130 4.25 23.69 2.08
CA GLN A 130 4.61 23.10 0.81
C GLN A 130 3.97 21.72 0.66
N GLU A 131 3.75 21.33 -0.59
CA GLU A 131 3.24 20.03 -0.99
C GLU A 131 4.28 19.35 -1.90
N MET A 132 4.61 18.11 -1.58
CA MET A 132 5.32 17.20 -2.48
C MET A 132 4.34 16.13 -2.94
N ASN A 133 4.30 15.85 -4.24
CA ASN A 133 3.45 14.84 -4.84
C ASN A 133 4.29 13.92 -5.73
N ILE A 134 4.13 12.61 -5.54
CA ILE A 134 4.82 11.57 -6.28
C ILE A 134 3.87 10.41 -6.58
N LYS A 135 3.92 9.89 -7.81
CA LYS A 135 3.23 8.66 -8.20
C LYS A 135 4.11 7.47 -7.85
N ILE A 136 3.59 6.56 -7.04
CA ILE A 136 4.31 5.41 -6.49
C ILE A 136 3.63 4.12 -6.96
N ARG A 137 4.45 3.13 -7.31
CA ARG A 137 4.06 1.73 -7.37
C ARG A 137 4.75 0.99 -6.22
N ALA A 138 3.99 0.27 -5.41
CA ALA A 138 4.49 -0.51 -4.28
C ALA A 138 4.20 -1.99 -4.50
N LEU A 139 5.24 -2.81 -4.49
CA LEU A 139 5.12 -4.27 -4.42
C LEU A 139 5.24 -4.69 -2.95
N LYS A 140 4.12 -5.08 -2.36
CA LYS A 140 4.02 -5.54 -0.97
C LYS A 140 4.03 -7.07 -0.92
N TYR A 141 5.14 -7.61 -0.45
CA TYR A 141 5.34 -9.01 -0.12
C TYR A 141 5.04 -9.25 1.37
N PRO A 142 5.00 -10.51 1.84
CA PRO A 142 4.77 -10.81 3.25
C PRO A 142 5.81 -10.22 4.22
N ASP A 143 7.06 -10.05 3.78
CA ASP A 143 8.22 -9.65 4.60
C ASP A 143 8.93 -8.38 4.11
N GLU A 144 8.61 -7.92 2.90
CA GLU A 144 9.25 -6.76 2.28
C GLU A 144 8.28 -5.88 1.48
N ILE A 145 8.69 -4.63 1.26
CA ILE A 145 7.99 -3.69 0.38
C ILE A 145 9.04 -3.05 -0.51
N ILE A 146 8.82 -3.13 -1.82
CA ILE A 146 9.68 -2.51 -2.84
C ILE A 146 8.90 -1.36 -3.47
N LEU A 147 9.54 -0.19 -3.56
CA LEU A 147 8.92 1.03 -4.08
C LEU A 147 9.51 1.41 -5.43
N TYR A 148 8.64 1.83 -6.34
CA TYR A 148 9.01 2.37 -7.63
C TYR A 148 8.35 3.74 -7.86
N THR A 149 9.02 4.60 -8.59
CA THR A 149 8.49 5.89 -9.07
C THR A 149 8.44 5.91 -10.59
N ASP A 150 7.49 6.65 -11.15
CA ASP A 150 7.42 6.88 -12.59
C ASP A 150 8.46 7.94 -13.00
N ILE A 151 9.41 7.55 -13.85
CA ILE A 151 10.47 8.45 -14.37
C ILE A 151 10.22 8.90 -15.81
N SER A 152 9.08 8.53 -16.39
CA SER A 152 8.85 8.79 -17.80
C SER A 152 8.40 10.24 -18.05
N PRO A 153 9.12 11.00 -18.90
CA PRO A 153 8.82 12.41 -19.13
C PRO A 153 7.58 12.67 -19.99
N LYS A 154 7.02 11.65 -20.66
CA LYS A 154 5.97 11.81 -21.68
C LYS A 154 4.86 10.74 -21.70
N GLY A 155 4.79 9.87 -20.70
CA GLY A 155 3.73 8.85 -20.62
C GLY A 155 3.95 7.88 -19.47
N GLU A 156 2.92 7.17 -19.02
CA GLU A 156 3.06 6.25 -17.88
C GLU A 156 3.86 4.99 -18.27
N GLY A 157 4.66 4.44 -17.34
CA GLY A 157 5.10 3.04 -17.43
C GLY A 157 6.60 2.76 -17.45
N VAL A 158 7.47 3.74 -17.16
CA VAL A 158 8.87 3.44 -16.81
C VAL A 158 9.03 3.60 -15.31
N TRP A 159 9.01 2.47 -14.62
CA TRP A 159 9.13 2.38 -13.17
C TRP A 159 10.58 2.16 -12.78
N GLU A 160 11.13 3.06 -11.97
CA GLU A 160 12.46 2.93 -11.38
C GLU A 160 12.33 2.72 -9.88
N GLU A 161 13.06 1.75 -9.34
CA GLU A 161 13.09 1.49 -7.91
C GLU A 161 13.70 2.70 -7.19
N PHE A 162 13.12 3.10 -6.06
CA PHE A 162 13.63 4.22 -5.28
C PHE A 162 13.43 4.01 -3.78
N GLU A 163 14.23 4.71 -3.01
CA GLU A 163 14.01 4.90 -1.58
C GLU A 163 13.43 6.28 -1.31
N VAL A 164 12.61 6.43 -0.24
CA VAL A 164 12.03 7.73 0.14
C VAL A 164 13.09 8.83 0.35
N LYS A 165 14.34 8.47 0.68
CA LYS A 165 15.47 9.40 0.81
C LYS A 165 15.89 10.04 -0.52
N ASP A 166 15.63 9.37 -1.65
CA ASP A 166 16.01 9.85 -2.98
C ASP A 166 15.12 11.03 -3.41
N LEU A 167 14.02 11.27 -2.69
CA LEU A 167 13.15 12.44 -2.85
C LEU A 167 13.73 13.71 -2.24
N ILE A 168 14.78 13.62 -1.43
CA ILE A 168 15.52 14.79 -0.96
C ILE A 168 16.49 15.19 -2.08
N ILE A 169 16.25 16.36 -2.68
CA ILE A 169 17.23 16.97 -3.59
C ILE A 169 18.44 17.40 -2.75
N SER A 170 19.47 16.56 -2.67
CA SER A 170 20.77 17.00 -2.17
C SER A 170 21.40 17.89 -3.24
N SER A 171 21.59 19.18 -2.93
CA SER A 171 22.35 20.10 -3.79
C SER A 171 23.83 19.68 -3.79
N ASN A 172 24.20 18.73 -4.65
CA ASN A 172 25.58 18.43 -5.02
C ASN A 172 25.90 19.02 -6.41
N TYR A 173 25.64 20.32 -6.57
CA TYR A 173 26.06 21.11 -7.73
C TYR A 173 26.70 22.41 -7.27
#